data_AF-A0A2P2LDG1-F1
#
_entry.id   AF-A0A2P2LDG1-F1
#
_cell.length_a   1.000
_cell.length_b   1.000
_cell.length_c   1.000
_cell.angle_alpha   90.00
_cell.angle_beta   90.00
_cell.angle_gamma   90.00
#
_symmetry.space_group_name_H-M   'P 1'
#
loop_
_entity.id
_entity.type
_entity.pdbx_description
1 polymer ?
#
loop_
_entity_poly.entity_id
_entity_poly.type
_entity_poly.pdbx_seq_one_letter_code
_entity_poly.pdbx_strand_id
1 'polypeptide(L)'
;MVIVANPRQFKIPDWFLNRQKDYKDGKYSQVVSNALDMKLRDDLERLKKIRNHRGLRHYWGLRVRGQHTKTTGRRGKTVGVSKKR
;
A
#
# COMPACT_ATOMS: atom_id res chain seq x y z
N MET A 1 -0.57 -7.02 -25.40
CA MET A 1 -1.01 -6.88 -23.99
C MET A 1 -2.49 -7.26 -23.79
N VAL A 2 -3.01 -8.30 -24.47
CA VAL A 2 -4.45 -8.66 -24.37
C VAL A 2 -4.73 -9.53 -23.15
N ILE A 3 -3.85 -10.50 -22.87
CA ILE A 3 -3.98 -11.41 -21.71
C ILE A 3 -3.95 -10.62 -20.39
N VAL A 4 -3.05 -9.65 -20.27
CA VAL A 4 -2.91 -8.85 -19.04
C VAL A 4 -4.10 -7.89 -18.84
N ALA A 5 -4.68 -7.37 -19.92
CA ALA A 5 -5.85 -6.49 -19.83
C ALA A 5 -7.11 -7.26 -19.41
N ASN A 6 -7.31 -8.47 -19.94
CA ASN A 6 -8.49 -9.30 -19.67
C ASN A 6 -8.13 -10.73 -19.22
N PRO A 7 -7.46 -10.89 -18.06
CA PRO A 7 -6.90 -12.18 -17.63
C PRO A 7 -7.96 -13.27 -17.42
N ARG A 8 -9.17 -12.87 -17.01
CA ARG A 8 -10.30 -13.77 -16.79
C ARG A 8 -10.76 -14.48 -18.05
N GLN A 9 -10.65 -13.85 -19.22
CA GLN A 9 -11.00 -14.46 -20.51
C GLN A 9 -10.05 -15.62 -20.86
N PHE A 10 -8.85 -15.62 -20.30
CA PHE A 10 -7.83 -16.65 -20.50
C PHE A 10 -7.79 -17.67 -19.36
N LYS A 11 -8.90 -17.82 -18.61
CA LYS A 11 -9.05 -18.77 -17.50
C LYS A 11 -8.08 -18.54 -16.33
N ILE A 12 -7.54 -17.33 -16.17
CA ILE A 12 -6.73 -16.96 -15.00
C ILE A 12 -7.68 -16.80 -13.79
N PRO A 13 -7.43 -17.49 -12.66
CA PRO A 13 -8.29 -17.42 -11.49
C PRO A 13 -8.33 -16.03 -10.83
N ASP A 14 -9.47 -15.68 -10.23
CA ASP A 14 -9.67 -14.39 -9.56
C ASP A 14 -8.73 -14.17 -8.35
N TRP A 15 -8.39 -15.24 -7.63
CA TRP A 15 -7.48 -15.17 -6.48
C TRP A 15 -6.04 -14.77 -6.86
N PHE A 16 -5.67 -14.91 -8.14
CA PHE A 16 -4.35 -14.54 -8.64
C PHE A 16 -4.23 -13.05 -8.99
N LEU A 17 -5.36 -12.37 -9.19
CA LEU A 17 -5.39 -10.98 -9.61
C LEU A 17 -4.92 -10.05 -8.49
N ASN A 18 -4.14 -9.03 -8.85
CA ASN A 18 -3.55 -8.10 -7.89
C ASN A 18 -4.56 -7.10 -7.28
N ARG A 19 -5.73 -6.95 -7.88
CA ARG A 19 -6.80 -6.10 -7.37
C ARG A 19 -8.14 -6.83 -7.42
N GLN A 20 -8.52 -7.36 -6.27
CA GLN A 20 -9.73 -8.13 -6.08
C GLN A 20 -10.80 -7.27 -5.41
N LYS A 21 -12.04 -7.35 -5.91
CA LYS A 21 -13.21 -6.65 -5.35
C LYS A 21 -12.92 -5.18 -5.01
N ASP A 22 -12.62 -4.36 -6.03
CA ASP A 22 -12.37 -2.93 -5.85
C ASP A 22 -13.55 -2.25 -5.13
N TYR A 23 -13.26 -1.31 -4.24
CA TYR A 23 -14.27 -0.64 -3.42
C TYR A 23 -15.23 0.26 -4.21
N LYS A 24 -14.84 0.75 -5.40
CA LYS A 24 -15.68 1.63 -6.24
C LYS A 24 -16.67 0.81 -7.07
N ASP A 25 -16.16 -0.19 -7.78
CA ASP A 25 -16.88 -0.91 -8.84
C ASP A 25 -17.09 -2.40 -8.55
N GLY A 26 -16.48 -2.95 -7.49
CA GLY A 26 -16.65 -4.34 -7.08
C GLY A 26 -15.97 -5.37 -7.99
N LYS A 27 -15.27 -4.92 -9.03
CA LYS A 27 -14.69 -5.79 -10.06
C LYS A 27 -13.33 -6.35 -9.64
N TYR A 28 -12.95 -7.43 -10.32
CA TYR A 28 -11.63 -8.05 -10.22
C TYR A 28 -10.82 -7.66 -11.47
N SER A 29 -9.60 -7.19 -11.26
CA SER A 29 -8.75 -6.68 -12.35
C SER A 29 -7.28 -6.96 -12.09
N GLN A 30 -6.51 -7.07 -13.18
CA GLN A 30 -5.05 -7.01 -13.13
C GLN A 30 -4.62 -5.59 -13.52
N VAL A 31 -4.18 -4.82 -12.54
CA VAL A 31 -3.75 -3.43 -12.75
C VAL A 31 -2.25 -3.40 -13.06
N VAL A 32 -1.85 -2.63 -14.08
CA VAL A 32 -0.48 -2.61 -14.59
C VAL A 32 -0.03 -1.17 -14.86
N SER A 33 1.29 -0.93 -14.79
CA SER A 33 1.93 0.34 -15.18
C SER A 33 1.25 1.55 -14.50
N ASN A 34 0.98 2.62 -15.25
CA ASN A 34 0.44 3.88 -14.74
C ASN A 34 -0.87 3.74 -13.96
N ALA A 35 -1.73 2.77 -14.35
CA ALA A 35 -2.98 2.54 -13.66
C ALA A 35 -2.77 2.06 -12.20
N LEU A 36 -1.66 1.37 -11.93
CA LEU A 36 -1.33 0.85 -10.60
C LEU A 36 -1.04 2.01 -9.64
N ASP A 37 -0.22 2.96 -10.07
CA ASP A 37 0.13 4.14 -9.28
C ASP A 37 -1.08 5.04 -9.04
N MET A 38 -1.93 5.21 -10.05
CA MET A 38 -3.18 5.97 -9.90
C MET A 38 -4.11 5.31 -8.88
N LYS A 39 -4.30 3.98 -8.95
CA LYS A 39 -5.14 3.25 -7.98
C LYS A 39 -4.58 3.36 -6.55
N LEU A 40 -3.27 3.27 -6.37
CA LEU A 40 -2.64 3.43 -5.06
C LEU A 40 -2.87 4.84 -4.49
N ARG A 41 -2.74 5.88 -5.33
CA ARG A 41 -3.01 7.28 -4.93
C ARG A 41 -4.46 7.46 -4.49
N ASP A 42 -5.41 6.97 -5.28
CA ASP A 42 -6.85 7.00 -4.97
C ASP A 42 -7.17 6.31 -3.64
N ASP A 43 -6.62 5.11 -3.41
CA ASP A 43 -6.84 4.34 -2.19
C ASP A 43 -6.30 5.08 -0.96
N LEU A 44 -5.09 5.65 -1.05
CA LEU A 44 -4.49 6.42 0.04
C LEU A 44 -5.26 7.71 0.31
N GLU A 45 -5.69 8.41 -0.73
CA GLU A 45 -6.44 9.66 -0.60
C GLU A 45 -7.81 9.42 0.05
N ARG A 46 -8.49 8.32 -0.31
CA ARG A 46 -9.72 7.91 0.37
C ARG A 46 -9.49 7.66 1.86
N LEU A 47 -8.41 6.94 2.23
CA LEU A 47 -8.12 6.67 3.63
C LEU A 47 -7.79 7.94 4.43
N LYS A 48 -7.12 8.92 3.81
CA LYS A 48 -6.87 10.24 4.40
C LYS A 48 -8.16 11.00 4.63
N LYS A 49 -9.06 11.06 3.64
CA LYS A 49 -10.36 11.75 3.73
C LYS A 49 -11.24 11.19 4.85
N ILE A 50 -11.28 9.86 5.00
CA ILE A 50 -12.02 9.18 6.08
C ILE A 50 -11.34 9.38 7.46
N ARG A 51 -10.09 9.87 7.49
CA ARG A 51 -9.24 9.97 8.70
C ARG A 51 -9.01 8.61 9.38
N ASN A 52 -8.94 7.54 8.59
CA ASN A 52 -8.58 6.22 9.12
C ASN A 52 -7.12 6.25 9.62
N HIS A 53 -6.84 5.65 10.79
CA HIS A 53 -5.50 5.55 11.36
C HIS A 53 -4.43 5.12 10.35
N ARG A 54 -4.75 4.13 9.50
CA ARG A 54 -3.83 3.64 8.46
C ARG A 54 -3.51 4.71 7.42
N GLY A 55 -4.52 5.49 7.01
CA GLY A 55 -4.38 6.60 6.06
C GLY A 55 -3.59 7.77 6.63
N LEU A 56 -3.86 8.14 7.88
CA LEU A 56 -3.12 9.20 8.59
C LEU A 56 -1.64 8.82 8.77
N ARG A 57 -1.34 7.56 9.10
CA ARG A 57 0.06 7.10 9.16
C ARG A 57 0.76 7.17 7.80
N HIS A 58 0.09 6.81 6.71
CA HIS A 58 0.64 7.01 5.37
C HIS A 58 0.90 8.48 5.06
N TYR A 59 0.01 9.38 5.47
CA TYR A 59 0.19 10.82 5.32
C TYR A 59 1.39 11.35 6.11
N TRP A 60 1.61 10.87 7.33
CA TRP A 60 2.76 11.23 8.17
C TRP A 60 4.06 10.50 7.84
N GLY A 61 4.07 9.60 6.84
CA GLY A 61 5.26 8.80 6.52
C GLY A 61 5.63 7.75 7.57
N LEU A 62 4.69 7.36 8.44
CA LEU A 62 4.89 6.34 9.47
C LEU A 62 4.53 4.95 8.93
N ARG A 63 5.18 3.91 9.47
CA ARG A 63 4.83 2.54 9.13
C ARG A 63 3.45 2.16 9.68
N VAL A 64 2.70 1.36 8.92
CA VAL A 64 1.25 1.20 9.11
C VAL A 64 0.79 -0.10 9.80
N ARG A 65 1.67 -1.10 9.94
CA ARG A 65 1.33 -2.44 10.46
C ARG A 65 1.51 -2.59 11.98
N GLY A 66 1.37 -1.51 12.75
CA GLY A 66 1.48 -1.55 14.21
C GLY A 66 2.91 -1.69 14.77
N GLN A 67 3.93 -1.45 13.97
CA GLN A 67 5.32 -1.54 14.42
C GLN A 67 5.65 -0.45 15.45
N HIS A 68 6.42 -0.82 16.49
CA HIS A 68 6.93 0.12 17.49
C HIS A 68 7.95 1.08 16.87
N THR A 69 7.67 2.38 16.94
CA THR A 69 8.49 3.44 16.34
C THR A 69 9.76 3.78 17.13
N LYS A 70 9.92 3.25 18.36
CA LYS A 70 11.11 3.52 19.20
C LYS A 70 12.40 3.08 18.51
N THR A 71 12.44 1.86 18.00
CA THR A 71 13.61 1.23 17.37
C THR A 71 13.42 1.01 15.87
N THR A 72 12.19 0.74 15.41
CA THR A 72 11.91 0.37 14.02
C THR A 72 11.96 1.56 13.07
N GLY A 73 12.64 1.41 11.92
CA GLY A 73 12.64 2.42 10.85
C GLY A 73 13.69 3.52 11.00
N ARG A 74 14.58 3.43 11.99
CA ARG A 74 15.77 4.28 12.08
C ARG A 74 16.79 3.86 11.01
N ARG A 75 17.46 4.83 10.41
CA ARG A 75 18.57 4.65 9.46
C ARG A 75 19.84 5.27 10.08
N GLY A 76 20.98 4.62 9.92
CA GLY A 76 22.26 5.00 10.54
C GLY A 76 22.77 3.97 11.55
N LYS A 77 24.07 4.05 11.92
CA LYS A 77 24.67 3.19 12.95
C LYS A 77 24.08 3.52 14.32
N THR A 78 23.95 2.51 15.19
CA THR A 78 23.58 2.70 16.60
C THR A 78 24.57 3.67 17.25
N VAL A 79 24.08 4.82 17.72
CA VAL A 79 24.88 5.70 18.58
C VAL A 79 24.96 5.05 19.96
N GLY A 80 26.17 4.68 20.40
CA GLY A 80 26.40 4.27 21.78
C GLY A 80 26.04 5.39 22.75
N VAL A 81 25.66 5.04 23.98
CA VAL A 81 25.32 6.03 25.01
C VAL A 81 26.60 6.68 25.53
N SER A 82 26.88 7.91 25.11
CA SER A 82 27.88 8.76 25.77
C SER A 82 27.21 9.42 26.98
N LYS A 83 27.51 8.95 28.20
CA LYS A 83 27.20 9.69 29.43
C LYS A 83 28.26 10.77 29.61
N LYS A 84 27.81 12.00 29.86
CA LYS A 84 28.71 13.08 30.29
C LYS A 84 29.33 12.67 31.63
N ARG A 85 30.66 12.62 31.71
CA ARG A 85 31.36 12.63 33.01
C ARG A 85 31.26 14.02 33.62
#